data_AF-A0A1M7R967-F1
#
_entry.id   AF-A0A1M7R967-F1
#
_cell.length_a   1.000
_cell.length_b   1.000
_cell.length_c   1.000
_cell.angle_alpha   90.00
_cell.angle_beta   90.00
_cell.angle_gamma   90.00
#
_symmetry.space_group_name_H-M   'P 1'
#
loop_
_entity.id
_entity.type
_entity.pdbx_description
1 polymer ?
#
loop_
_entity_poly.entity_id
_entity_poly.type
_entity_poly.pdbx_seq_one_letter_code
_entity_poly.pdbx_strand_id
1 'polypeptide(L)'
;MVGGAWGNVVAVATIALVPAAGLVVALARWRTRRGSPHPWRWSFAEVGLVVGTAPWLWMILTPSGSGRSIEAVPLVGLLSQLSGEPAVAVEQIGGNLLVFAALGFCAPLRWDLRVTTVAALACAGSLAVEALQYALAIGRVTSVDDVLLNTVGATAAALSVHIMKRRQARPFLLEPGARPGRG
;
A
#
# COMPACT_ATOMS: atom_id res chain seq x y z
N MET A 1 25.30 -10.40 -0.86
CA MET A 1 24.24 -10.78 0.11
C MET A 1 23.06 -9.82 -0.04
N VAL A 2 22.28 -9.97 -1.10
CA VAL A 2 20.96 -9.35 -1.23
C VAL A 2 20.02 -10.28 -0.47
N GLY A 3 19.38 -9.83 0.60
CA GLY A 3 18.47 -10.67 1.41
C GLY A 3 18.43 -10.35 2.91
N GLY A 4 19.51 -9.81 3.50
CA GLY A 4 19.55 -9.50 4.95
C GLY A 4 18.59 -8.38 5.37
N ALA A 5 18.54 -7.29 4.58
CA ALA A 5 17.66 -6.15 4.87
C ALA A 5 16.17 -6.51 4.65
N TRP A 6 15.86 -7.26 3.60
CA TRP A 6 14.52 -7.72 3.30
C TRP A 6 13.96 -8.66 4.35
N GLY A 7 14.74 -9.67 4.76
CA GLY A 7 14.34 -10.59 5.82
C GLY A 7 14.01 -9.85 7.12
N ASN A 8 14.83 -8.86 7.49
CA ASN A 8 14.60 -8.06 8.70
C ASN A 8 13.33 -7.21 8.60
N VAL A 9 13.10 -6.55 7.48
CA VAL A 9 11.90 -5.72 7.28
C VAL A 9 10.64 -6.58 7.28
N VAL A 10 10.66 -7.72 6.57
CA VAL A 10 9.52 -8.66 6.55
C VAL A 10 9.26 -9.23 7.94
N ALA A 11 10.32 -9.59 8.67
CA ALA A 11 10.20 -10.07 10.04
C ALA A 11 9.58 -9.00 10.96
N VAL A 12 10.08 -7.77 10.92
CA VAL A 12 9.54 -6.63 11.70
C VAL A 12 8.10 -6.34 11.32
N ALA A 13 7.77 -6.28 10.03
CA ALA A 13 6.41 -6.07 9.54
C ALA A 13 5.45 -7.17 10.01
N THR A 14 5.90 -8.43 9.98
CA THR A 14 5.12 -9.58 10.44
C THR A 14 4.89 -9.54 11.95
N ILE A 15 5.94 -9.29 12.74
CA ILE A 15 5.84 -9.16 14.20
C ILE A 15 4.92 -8.01 14.58
N ALA A 16 4.97 -6.89 13.85
CA ALA A 16 4.15 -5.72 14.07
C ALA A 16 2.64 -5.98 13.86
N LEU A 17 2.24 -7.05 13.17
CA LEU A 17 0.82 -7.38 12.95
C LEU A 17 0.07 -7.67 14.27
N VAL A 18 0.74 -8.27 15.25
CA VAL A 18 0.13 -8.60 16.55
C VAL A 18 -0.23 -7.33 17.35
N PRO A 19 0.71 -6.41 17.64
CA PRO A 19 0.35 -5.16 18.31
C PRO A 19 -0.57 -4.28 17.44
N ALA A 20 -0.45 -4.34 16.11
CA ALA A 20 -1.37 -3.63 15.21
C ALA A 20 -2.82 -4.12 15.37
N ALA A 21 -3.05 -5.44 15.43
CA ALA A 21 -4.37 -6.00 15.67
C ALA A 21 -4.93 -5.56 17.03
N GLY A 22 -4.09 -5.58 18.08
CA GLY A 22 -4.46 -5.07 19.40
C GLY A 22 -4.85 -3.59 19.36
N LEU A 23 -4.10 -2.76 18.63
CA LEU A 23 -4.38 -1.33 18.47
C LEU A 23 -5.68 -1.08 17.69
N VAL A 24 -5.94 -1.85 16.62
CA VAL A 24 -7.21 -1.78 15.88
C VAL A 24 -8.39 -2.04 16.82
N VAL A 25 -8.30 -3.09 17.65
CA VAL A 25 -9.36 -3.43 18.62
C VAL A 25 -9.52 -2.33 19.67
N ALA A 26 -8.42 -1.82 20.22
CA ALA A 26 -8.45 -0.76 21.22
C ALA A 26 -9.08 0.53 20.68
N LEU A 27 -8.64 0.98 19.50
CA LEU A 27 -9.16 2.17 18.84
C LEU A 27 -10.63 1.99 18.42
N ALA A 28 -10.99 0.82 17.89
CA ALA A 28 -12.37 0.54 17.53
C ALA A 28 -13.29 0.60 18.76
N ARG A 29 -12.91 -0.05 19.87
CA ARG A 29 -13.67 0.00 21.13
C ARG A 29 -13.80 1.43 21.67
N TRP A 30 -12.72 2.20 21.62
CA TRP A 30 -12.73 3.62 22.02
C TRP A 30 -13.64 4.47 21.14
N ARG A 31 -13.59 4.29 19.81
CA ARG A 31 -14.45 4.98 18.85
C ARG A 31 -15.93 4.62 18.97
N THR A 32 -16.23 3.35 19.26
CA THR A 32 -17.60 2.89 19.54
C THR A 32 -18.16 3.62 20.75
N ARG A 33 -17.39 3.76 21.84
CA ARG A 33 -17.80 4.50 23.05
C ARG A 33 -18.04 5.99 22.78
N ARG A 34 -17.38 6.56 21.77
CA ARG A 34 -17.55 7.96 21.33
C ARG A 34 -18.61 8.16 20.25
N GLY A 35 -19.36 7.11 19.88
CA GLY A 35 -20.43 7.22 18.87
C GLY A 35 -19.93 7.46 17.44
N SER A 36 -18.70 7.04 17.12
CA SER A 36 -18.18 7.12 15.74
C SER A 36 -19.01 6.24 14.79
N PRO A 37 -19.27 6.66 13.54
CA PRO A 37 -20.15 5.93 12.62
C PRO A 37 -19.57 4.60 12.13
N HIS A 38 -18.24 4.51 11.96
CA HIS A 38 -17.56 3.34 11.40
C HIS A 38 -16.29 2.98 12.20
N PRO A 39 -16.42 2.68 13.50
CA PRO A 39 -15.31 2.61 14.44
C PRO A 39 -14.26 1.56 14.05
N TRP A 40 -14.71 0.38 13.64
CA TRP A 40 -13.83 -0.71 13.21
C TRP A 40 -13.14 -0.43 11.88
N ARG A 41 -13.90 0.01 10.86
CA ARG A 41 -13.37 0.27 9.52
C ARG A 41 -12.31 1.36 9.53
N TRP A 42 -12.55 2.47 10.25
CA TRP A 42 -11.58 3.56 10.35
C TRP A 42 -10.33 3.16 11.13
N SER A 43 -10.48 2.39 12.20
CA SER A 43 -9.33 1.93 13.00
C SER A 43 -8.46 0.96 12.21
N PHE A 44 -9.09 0.00 11.51
CA PHE A 44 -8.38 -0.89 10.60
C PHE A 44 -7.68 -0.12 9.49
N ALA A 45 -8.36 0.83 8.84
CA ALA A 45 -7.79 1.60 7.75
C ALA A 45 -6.58 2.43 8.19
N GLU A 46 -6.68 3.16 9.31
CA GLU A 46 -5.57 4.00 9.77
C GLU A 46 -4.37 3.18 10.26
N VAL A 47 -4.60 2.12 11.04
CA VAL A 47 -3.51 1.26 11.52
C VAL A 47 -2.90 0.48 10.37
N GLY A 48 -3.73 -0.09 9.49
CA GLY A 48 -3.28 -0.81 8.30
C GLY A 48 -2.50 0.07 7.33
N LEU A 49 -2.88 1.33 7.17
CA LEU A 49 -2.13 2.32 6.39
C LEU A 49 -0.70 2.49 6.95
N VAL A 50 -0.57 2.70 8.26
CA VAL A 50 0.73 2.94 8.89
C VAL A 50 1.58 1.67 8.88
N VAL A 51 1.06 0.58 9.42
CA VAL A 51 1.80 -0.68 9.59
C VAL A 51 2.09 -1.34 8.25
N GLY A 52 1.20 -1.17 7.26
CA GLY A 52 1.36 -1.74 5.93
C GLY A 52 2.25 -0.92 4.99
N THR A 53 2.52 0.37 5.26
CA THR A 53 3.37 1.22 4.40
C THR A 53 4.72 1.56 5.05
N ALA A 54 4.76 1.81 6.36
CA ALA A 54 5.98 2.28 7.04
C ALA A 54 7.19 1.33 6.91
N PRO A 55 7.05 -0.01 7.02
CA PRO A 55 8.20 -0.92 6.87
C PRO A 55 8.86 -0.83 5.50
N TRP A 56 8.07 -0.67 4.44
CA TRP A 56 8.58 -0.56 3.07
C TRP A 56 9.27 0.79 2.83
N LEU A 57 8.69 1.89 3.32
CA LEU A 57 9.35 3.19 3.28
C LEU A 57 10.67 3.18 4.04
N TRP A 58 10.70 2.54 5.21
CA TRP A 58 11.94 2.36 5.96
C TRP A 58 12.97 1.55 5.16
N MET A 59 12.55 0.46 4.52
CA MET A 59 13.44 -0.38 3.71
C MET A 59 14.09 0.39 2.55
N ILE A 60 13.28 1.12 1.76
CA ILE A 60 13.77 1.81 0.56
C ILE A 60 14.56 3.09 0.88
N LEU A 61 14.34 3.67 2.07
CA LEU A 61 15.11 4.80 2.58
C LEU A 61 16.32 4.39 3.43
N THR A 62 16.47 3.10 3.74
CA THR A 62 17.67 2.58 4.39
C THR A 62 18.83 2.58 3.38
N PRO A 63 19.98 3.21 3.72
CA PRO A 63 21.10 3.28 2.81
C PRO A 63 21.62 1.90 2.39
N SER A 64 21.81 1.74 1.08
CA SER A 64 22.45 0.56 0.48
C SER A 64 23.90 0.82 0.07
N GLY A 65 24.35 2.06 0.20
CA GLY A 65 25.71 2.48 -0.15
C GLY A 65 25.83 4.00 -0.04
N SER A 66 26.70 4.58 -0.86
CA SER A 66 26.84 6.02 -0.97
C SER A 66 26.80 6.44 -2.45
N GLY A 67 26.34 7.67 -2.71
CA GLY A 67 26.30 8.24 -4.05
C GLY A 67 24.89 8.36 -4.63
N ARG A 68 24.82 8.87 -5.86
CA ARG A 68 23.58 9.16 -6.59
C ARG A 68 23.62 8.46 -7.94
N SER A 69 22.57 7.74 -8.27
CA SER A 69 22.36 7.11 -9.58
C SER A 69 20.92 7.39 -10.03
N ILE A 70 20.73 7.64 -11.32
CA ILE A 70 19.41 7.91 -11.90
C ILE A 70 19.21 6.99 -13.09
N GLU A 71 18.06 6.33 -13.14
CA GLU A 71 17.55 5.58 -14.28
C GLU A 71 16.23 6.22 -14.75
N ALA A 72 16.36 7.19 -15.64
CA ALA A 72 15.23 7.99 -16.13
C ALA A 72 14.50 7.37 -17.33
N VAL A 73 15.09 6.34 -17.97
CA VAL A 73 14.50 5.70 -19.14
C VAL A 73 13.53 4.61 -18.65
N PRO A 74 12.21 4.77 -18.84
CA PRO A 74 11.25 3.79 -18.37
C PRO A 74 11.44 2.46 -19.11
N LEU A 75 11.07 1.37 -18.43
CA LEU A 75 11.03 -0.02 -18.88
C LEU A 75 12.37 -0.69 -19.13
N VAL A 76 13.48 0.07 -19.23
CA VAL A 76 14.82 -0.53 -19.42
C VAL A 76 15.26 -1.27 -18.16
N GLY A 77 15.09 -0.64 -17.00
CA GLY A 77 15.40 -1.24 -15.71
C GLY A 77 14.55 -2.48 -15.47
N LEU A 78 13.24 -2.36 -15.69
CA LEU A 78 12.31 -3.49 -15.57
C LEU A 78 12.65 -4.67 -16.48
N LEU A 79 12.99 -4.40 -17.76
CA LEU A 79 13.39 -5.46 -18.70
C LEU A 79 14.70 -6.13 -18.28
N SER A 80 15.66 -5.34 -17.79
CA SER A 80 16.92 -5.87 -17.28
C SER A 80 16.69 -6.82 -16.09
N GLN A 81 15.79 -6.45 -15.17
CA GLN A 81 15.42 -7.27 -14.02
C GLN A 81 14.75 -8.58 -14.47
N LEU A 82 13.81 -8.50 -15.41
CA LEU A 82 13.10 -9.68 -15.95
C LEU A 82 14.03 -10.64 -16.71
N SER A 83 15.11 -10.13 -17.31
CA SER A 83 16.13 -10.93 -17.98
C SER A 83 17.18 -11.53 -17.03
N GLY A 84 17.23 -11.06 -15.78
CA GLY A 84 18.14 -11.51 -14.74
C GLY A 84 17.62 -12.74 -13.98
N GLU A 85 18.09 -12.92 -12.74
CA GLU A 85 17.61 -14.02 -11.90
C GLU A 85 16.14 -13.82 -11.49
N PRO A 86 15.26 -14.83 -11.67
CA PRO A 86 13.83 -14.70 -11.35
C PRO A 86 13.56 -14.31 -9.90
N ALA A 87 14.36 -14.82 -8.95
CA ALA A 87 14.21 -14.48 -7.54
C ALA A 87 14.43 -12.97 -7.28
N VAL A 88 15.44 -12.38 -7.94
CA VAL A 88 15.73 -10.95 -7.85
C VAL A 88 14.64 -10.14 -8.52
N ALA A 89 14.14 -10.57 -9.68
CA ALA A 89 13.04 -9.91 -10.37
C ALA A 89 11.76 -9.87 -9.51
N VAL A 90 11.40 -11.00 -8.89
CA VAL A 90 10.24 -11.08 -7.98
C VAL A 90 10.42 -10.18 -6.77
N GLU A 91 11.63 -10.11 -6.21
CA GLU A 91 11.94 -9.22 -5.09
C GLU A 91 11.80 -7.75 -5.49
N GLN A 92 12.45 -7.31 -6.57
CA GLN A 92 12.40 -5.90 -7.00
C GLN A 92 10.99 -5.47 -7.41
N ILE A 93 10.34 -6.25 -8.28
CA ILE A 93 9.01 -5.94 -8.80
C ILE A 93 7.97 -6.04 -7.68
N GLY A 94 8.00 -7.13 -6.91
CA GLY A 94 7.09 -7.36 -5.79
C GLY A 94 7.25 -6.32 -4.69
N GLY A 95 8.48 -5.93 -4.36
CA GLY A 95 8.77 -4.88 -3.38
C GLY A 95 8.12 -3.56 -3.70
N ASN A 96 8.38 -3.06 -4.91
CA ASN A 96 7.81 -1.80 -5.35
C ASN A 96 6.28 -1.86 -5.43
N LEU A 97 5.70 -2.96 -5.93
CA LEU A 97 4.25 -3.12 -5.91
C LEU A 97 3.66 -3.03 -4.48
N LEU A 98 4.41 -3.41 -3.45
CA LEU A 98 3.94 -3.41 -2.05
C LEU A 98 4.09 -2.07 -1.33
N VAL A 99 5.04 -1.21 -1.70
CA VAL A 99 5.38 0.03 -0.96
C VAL A 99 4.15 0.88 -0.67
N PHE A 100 3.34 1.14 -1.70
CA PHE A 100 2.11 1.93 -1.58
C PHE A 100 0.82 1.10 -1.68
N ALA A 101 0.91 -0.24 -1.72
CA ALA A 101 -0.28 -1.10 -1.76
C ALA A 101 -1.18 -0.91 -0.53
N ALA A 102 -0.60 -0.82 0.67
CA ALA A 102 -1.37 -0.58 1.90
C ALA A 102 -2.03 0.80 1.90
N LEU A 103 -1.38 1.83 1.34
CA LEU A 103 -2.01 3.13 1.08
C LEU A 103 -3.20 2.99 0.13
N GLY A 104 -3.01 2.26 -0.97
CA GLY A 104 -4.05 2.04 -1.96
C GLY A 104 -5.27 1.29 -1.41
N PHE A 105 -5.05 0.32 -0.53
CA PHE A 105 -6.13 -0.43 0.12
C PHE A 105 -6.81 0.38 1.24
N CYS A 106 -6.02 0.99 2.13
CA CYS A 106 -6.56 1.55 3.36
C CYS A 106 -7.14 2.96 3.17
N ALA A 107 -6.58 3.79 2.29
CA ALA A 107 -7.04 5.16 2.12
C ALA A 107 -8.51 5.23 1.66
N PRO A 108 -8.99 4.44 0.66
CA PRO A 108 -10.40 4.40 0.26
C PRO A 108 -11.35 3.82 1.32
N LEU A 109 -10.84 3.11 2.34
CA LEU A 109 -11.64 2.63 3.45
C LEU A 109 -11.87 3.72 4.50
N ARG A 110 -10.93 4.67 4.62
CA ARG A 110 -11.00 5.79 5.57
C ARG A 110 -11.66 7.04 4.98
N TRP A 111 -11.34 7.34 3.73
CA TRP A 111 -11.81 8.49 2.97
C TRP A 111 -12.45 7.99 1.68
N ASP A 112 -13.52 8.64 1.21
CA ASP A 112 -14.20 8.21 -0.02
C ASP A 112 -13.43 8.70 -1.26
N LEU A 113 -12.26 8.10 -1.48
CA LEU A 113 -11.33 8.47 -2.55
C LEU A 113 -11.62 7.67 -3.82
N ARG A 114 -11.57 8.35 -4.96
CA ARG A 114 -11.58 7.70 -6.28
C ARG A 114 -10.26 6.95 -6.51
N VAL A 115 -10.30 5.88 -7.30
CA VAL A 115 -9.10 5.13 -7.72
C VAL A 115 -8.05 6.06 -8.35
N THR A 116 -8.48 7.03 -9.16
CA THR A 116 -7.57 8.02 -9.79
C THR A 116 -6.90 8.94 -8.76
N THR A 117 -7.62 9.32 -7.69
CA THR A 117 -7.03 10.11 -6.60
C THR A 117 -5.97 9.31 -5.86
N VAL A 118 -6.22 8.02 -5.61
CA VAL A 118 -5.22 7.13 -5.01
C VAL A 118 -3.99 6.99 -5.91
N ALA A 119 -4.20 6.78 -7.20
CA ALA A 119 -3.11 6.67 -8.16
C ALA A 119 -2.24 7.94 -8.17
N ALA A 120 -2.87 9.13 -8.16
CA ALA A 120 -2.16 10.40 -8.09
C ALA A 120 -1.37 10.55 -6.77
N LEU A 121 -1.95 10.18 -5.63
CA LEU A 121 -1.27 10.21 -4.33
C LEU A 121 -0.09 9.24 -4.27
N ALA A 122 -0.24 8.03 -4.81
CA ALA A 122 0.83 7.05 -4.87
C ALA A 122 1.98 7.49 -5.79
N CYS A 123 1.65 8.06 -6.96
CA CYS A 123 2.63 8.62 -7.87
C CYS A 123 3.40 9.78 -7.22
N ALA A 124 2.69 10.74 -6.62
CA ALA A 124 3.32 11.86 -5.92
C ALA A 124 4.17 11.39 -4.72
N GLY A 125 3.68 10.43 -3.94
CA GLY A 125 4.41 9.83 -2.83
C GLY A 125 5.68 9.12 -3.30
N SER A 126 5.60 8.37 -4.40
CA SER A 126 6.76 7.70 -4.98
C SER A 126 7.78 8.70 -5.51
N LEU A 127 7.36 9.74 -6.23
CA LEU A 127 8.26 10.81 -6.67
C LEU A 127 8.96 11.50 -5.49
N ALA A 128 8.27 11.68 -4.36
CA ALA A 128 8.87 12.23 -3.15
C ALA A 128 9.93 11.28 -2.56
N VAL A 129 9.69 9.95 -2.57
CA VAL A 129 10.67 8.95 -2.16
C VAL A 129 11.90 8.99 -3.07
N GLU A 130 11.71 8.96 -4.38
CA GLU A 130 12.77 9.06 -5.39
C GLU A 130 13.64 10.32 -5.18
N ALA A 131 12.98 11.47 -4.99
CA ALA A 131 13.65 12.73 -4.72
C ALA A 131 14.44 12.69 -3.40
N LEU A 132 13.91 12.03 -2.37
CA LEU A 132 14.58 11.89 -1.09
C LEU A 132 15.80 10.98 -1.19
N GLN A 133 15.69 9.85 -1.89
CA GLN A 133 16.81 8.93 -2.14
C GLN A 133 17.94 9.63 -2.90
N TYR A 134 17.60 10.41 -3.93
CA TYR A 134 18.56 11.22 -4.67
C TYR A 134 19.20 12.30 -3.78
N ALA A 135 18.39 13.07 -3.04
CA ALA A 135 18.88 14.15 -2.20
C ALA A 135 19.85 13.64 -1.12
N LEU A 136 19.47 12.56 -0.43
CA LEU A 136 20.24 11.94 0.65
C LEU A 136 21.43 11.11 0.15
N ALA A 137 21.55 10.85 -1.15
CA ALA A 137 22.66 10.12 -1.76
C ALA A 137 22.94 8.75 -1.10
N ILE A 138 21.87 8.02 -0.80
CA ILE A 138 21.90 6.79 0.01
C ILE A 138 22.34 5.54 -0.77
N GLY A 139 22.95 5.72 -1.96
CA GLY A 139 23.42 4.63 -2.82
C GLY A 139 22.30 3.79 -3.43
N ARG A 140 21.10 4.37 -3.57
CA ARG A 140 19.95 3.79 -4.27
C ARG A 140 19.83 4.42 -5.66
N VAL A 141 19.36 3.63 -6.62
CA VAL A 141 19.03 4.11 -7.97
C VAL A 141 17.69 4.79 -7.92
N THR A 142 17.65 6.06 -8.35
CA THR A 142 16.40 6.79 -8.55
C THR A 142 15.79 6.35 -9.88
N SER A 143 14.63 5.71 -9.88
CA SER A 143 14.08 5.02 -11.05
C SER A 143 12.63 5.41 -11.38
N VAL A 144 12.36 5.64 -12.66
CA VAL A 144 10.98 5.82 -13.15
C VAL A 144 10.17 4.53 -13.03
N ASP A 145 10.81 3.37 -13.14
CA ASP A 145 10.13 2.07 -13.04
C ASP A 145 9.60 1.82 -11.63
N ASP A 146 10.33 2.26 -10.60
CA ASP A 146 9.90 2.17 -9.20
C ASP A 146 8.64 3.02 -8.96
N VAL A 147 8.59 4.25 -9.52
CA VAL A 147 7.39 5.10 -9.50
C VAL A 147 6.19 4.44 -10.17
N LEU A 148 6.40 3.82 -11.32
CA LEU A 148 5.35 3.12 -12.05
C LEU A 148 4.84 1.92 -11.25
N LEU A 149 5.72 1.06 -10.74
CA LEU A 149 5.36 -0.11 -9.96
C LEU A 149 4.63 0.26 -8.66
N ASN A 150 5.16 1.22 -7.90
CA ASN A 150 4.54 1.76 -6.70
C ASN A 150 3.10 2.27 -6.98
N THR A 151 2.93 3.01 -8.07
CA THR A 151 1.63 3.55 -8.49
C THR A 151 0.67 2.44 -8.92
N VAL A 152 1.14 1.45 -9.69
CA VAL A 152 0.35 0.29 -10.13
C VAL A 152 -0.12 -0.51 -8.92
N GLY A 153 0.77 -0.81 -7.97
CA GLY A 153 0.44 -1.56 -6.76
C GLY A 153 -0.65 -0.87 -5.92
N ALA A 154 -0.51 0.43 -5.68
CA ALA A 154 -1.52 1.22 -4.97
C ALA A 154 -2.87 1.26 -5.74
N THR A 155 -2.82 1.43 -7.05
CA THR A 155 -4.02 1.52 -7.89
C THR A 155 -4.79 0.20 -7.91
N ALA A 156 -4.10 -0.93 -8.05
CA ALA A 156 -4.69 -2.27 -7.98
C ALA A 156 -5.34 -2.53 -6.61
N ALA A 157 -4.66 -2.16 -5.53
CA ALA A 157 -5.18 -2.27 -4.17
C ALA A 157 -6.45 -1.41 -3.98
N ALA A 158 -6.48 -0.16 -4.47
CA ALA A 158 -7.67 0.68 -4.45
C ALA A 158 -8.82 0.11 -5.27
N LEU A 159 -8.55 -0.43 -6.46
CA LEU A 159 -9.56 -1.05 -7.30
C LEU A 159 -10.22 -2.23 -6.60
N SER A 160 -9.45 -3.05 -5.87
CA SER A 160 -9.98 -4.17 -5.11
C SER A 160 -11.04 -3.73 -4.09
N VAL A 161 -10.79 -2.61 -3.39
CA VAL A 161 -11.73 -2.04 -2.41
C VAL A 161 -12.99 -1.51 -3.09
N HIS A 162 -12.84 -0.85 -4.24
CA HIS A 162 -13.99 -0.35 -5.00
C HIS A 162 -14.88 -1.49 -5.51
N ILE A 163 -14.28 -2.57 -6.03
CA ILE A 163 -15.00 -3.77 -6.46
C ILE A 163 -15.72 -4.41 -5.27
N MET A 164 -15.05 -4.55 -4.13
CA MET A 164 -15.64 -5.09 -2.90
C MET A 164 -16.84 -4.26 -2.44
N LYS A 165 -16.72 -2.93 -2.36
CA LYS A 165 -17.82 -2.02 -2.00
C LYS A 165 -19.01 -2.16 -2.96
N ARG A 166 -18.76 -2.23 -4.27
CA ARG A 166 -19.82 -2.41 -5.29
C ARG A 166 -20.53 -3.77 -5.14
N ARG A 167 -19.79 -4.83 -4.84
CA ARG A 167 -20.37 -6.16 -4.60
C ARG A 167 -21.25 -6.19 -3.36
N GLN A 168 -20.87 -5.49 -2.29
CA GLN A 168 -21.68 -5.39 -1.06
C GLN A 168 -22.95 -4.54 -1.24
N ALA A 169 -22.96 -3.59 -2.16
CA ALA A 169 -24.13 -2.77 -2.47
C ALA A 169 -25.18 -3.49 -3.36
N ARG A 170 -24.79 -4.56 -4.07
CA ARG A 170 -25.66 -5.30 -5.01
C ARG A 170 -26.76 -6.15 -4.36
N PRO A 171 -26.52 -6.89 -3.25
CA PRO A 171 -27.56 -7.68 -2.58
C PRO A 171 -28.77 -6.85 -2.14
N PHE A 172 -28.56 -5.59 -1.74
CA PHE A 172 -29.62 -4.71 -1.26
C PHE A 172 -30.58 -4.24 -2.37
N LEU A 173 -30.16 -4.29 -3.64
CA LEU A 173 -30.98 -3.85 -4.79
C LEU A 173 -31.78 -4.99 -5.44
N LEU A 174 -31.55 -6.24 -5.01
CA LEU A 174 -32.16 -7.44 -5.59
C LEU A 174 -33.30 -8.03 -4.72
N GLU A 175 -33.74 -7.35 -3.66
CA GLU A 175 -35.00 -7.66 -2.98
C GLU A 175 -36.13 -6.69 -3.35
N PRO A 176 -36.74 -6.81 -4.54
CA PRO A 176 -38.09 -6.32 -4.75
C PRO A 176 -39.09 -7.39 -4.26
N GLY A 177 -39.66 -7.21 -3.07
CA GLY A 177 -40.95 -7.85 -2.75
C GLY A 177 -41.16 -8.48 -1.38
N ALA A 178 -40.89 -7.80 -0.27
CA ALA A 178 -41.65 -8.06 0.96
C ALA A 178 -42.98 -7.28 0.87
N ARG A 179 -44.02 -7.91 0.31
CA ARG A 179 -45.37 -7.35 0.32
C ARG A 179 -45.89 -7.25 1.77
N PRO A 180 -46.56 -6.16 2.17
CA PRO A 180 -47.29 -6.12 3.43
C PRO A 180 -48.60 -6.89 3.26
N GLY A 181 -48.61 -8.17 3.67
CA GLY A 181 -49.84 -8.92 3.88
C GLY A 181 -50.40 -8.63 5.27
N ARG A 182 -51.30 -7.65 5.36
CA ARG A 182 -52.33 -7.59 6.42
C ARG A 182 -53.52 -8.42 5.93
N GLY A 183 -54.04 -9.31 6.77
CA GLY A 183 -55.23 -10.12 6.51
C GLY A 183 -55.23 -11.36 7.36
#